data_AF-A0A2H6EDS1-F1
#
_entry.id   AF-A0A2H6EDS1-F1
#
_cell.length_a   1.000
_cell.length_b   1.000
_cell.length_c   1.000
_cell.angle_alpha   90.00
_cell.angle_beta   90.00
_cell.angle_gamma   90.00
#
_symmetry.space_group_name_H-M   'P 1'
#
loop_
_entity.id
_entity.type
_entity.pdbx_description
1 polymer ?
#
loop_
_entity_poly.entity_id
_entity_poly.type
_entity_poly.pdbx_seq_one_letter_code
_entity_poly.pdbx_strand_id
1 'polypeptide(L)'
;MKQSLSDTGRENFTEVVLLPELRASLKKINDWLEEDQVEDVIRKITAFPSASLIENNRHILKLLLENVSVSENRKTGERSPTVRFIDFDTRDNNSFLAISQFKIRIAGTEHHIFPDIVLFVNGLPLVAVECKSPKTREPIPEAIDQLLRYSEQRGAKKEGSPPLFYYNQFVIATCRNECKFGTISSHIKTEVPKLIIALRPANTL
;
A
#
# COMPACT_ATOMS: atom_id res chain seq x y z
N MET A 1 11.87 -14.43 -11.88
CA MET A 1 12.61 -13.21 -12.27
C MET A 1 13.02 -12.50 -10.99
N LYS A 2 14.27 -12.07 -10.83
CA LYS A 2 14.73 -11.39 -9.60
C LYS A 2 14.44 -9.90 -9.76
N GLN A 3 13.44 -9.37 -9.03
CA GLN A 3 13.07 -7.95 -9.09
C GLN A 3 14.29 -7.06 -8.80
N SER A 4 14.50 -6.06 -9.66
CA SER A 4 15.49 -5.00 -9.51
C SER A 4 14.85 -3.72 -8.97
N LEU A 5 15.67 -2.79 -8.46
CA LEU A 5 15.17 -1.52 -7.93
C LEU A 5 14.59 -0.63 -9.05
N SER A 6 15.23 -0.64 -10.23
CA SER A 6 14.77 0.10 -11.40
C SER A 6 13.38 -0.32 -11.88
N ASP A 7 12.97 -1.57 -11.67
CA ASP A 7 11.63 -2.05 -12.05
C ASP A 7 10.52 -1.35 -11.26
N THR A 8 10.85 -0.79 -10.09
CA THR A 8 9.88 -0.17 -9.16
C THR A 8 10.17 1.30 -8.86
N GLY A 9 11.25 1.87 -9.39
CA GLY A 9 11.67 3.25 -9.11
C GLY A 9 11.99 3.52 -7.63
N ARG A 10 12.22 2.49 -6.82
CA ARG A 10 12.64 2.59 -5.41
C ARG A 10 14.14 2.75 -5.31
N GLU A 11 14.61 3.53 -4.35
CA GLU A 11 16.06 3.71 -4.13
C GLU A 11 16.66 2.54 -3.36
N ASN A 12 15.84 1.84 -2.57
CA ASN A 12 16.25 0.67 -1.79
C ASN A 12 15.08 -0.28 -1.54
N PHE A 13 15.38 -1.55 -1.21
CA PHE A 13 14.35 -2.56 -0.98
C PHE A 13 13.61 -2.40 0.37
N THR A 14 14.01 -1.47 1.24
CA THR A 14 13.26 -1.15 2.47
C THR A 14 12.08 -0.21 2.19
N GLU A 15 12.08 0.48 1.05
CA GLU A 15 10.94 1.31 0.62
C GLU A 15 9.77 0.45 0.17
N VAL A 16 8.59 0.87 0.62
CA VAL A 16 7.30 0.24 0.28
C VAL A 16 6.42 1.15 -0.59
N VAL A 17 6.70 2.46 -0.61
CA VAL A 17 6.01 3.45 -1.45
C VAL A 17 6.78 3.64 -2.75
N LEU A 18 6.07 3.73 -3.88
CA LEU A 18 6.65 4.08 -5.17
C LEU A 18 6.69 5.60 -5.28
N LEU A 19 7.73 6.22 -4.71
CA LEU A 19 7.82 7.68 -4.61
C LEU A 19 7.72 8.41 -5.98
N PRO A 20 8.33 7.92 -7.08
CA PRO A 20 8.15 8.54 -8.40
C PRO A 20 6.67 8.58 -8.84
N GLU A 21 5.94 7.49 -8.63
CA GLU A 21 4.51 7.38 -8.97
C GLU A 21 3.64 8.29 -8.10
N LEU A 22 3.96 8.36 -6.79
CA LEU A 22 3.26 9.23 -5.85
C LEU A 22 3.45 10.71 -6.20
N ARG A 23 4.67 11.13 -6.56
CA ARG A 23 4.96 12.50 -7.02
C ARG A 23 4.14 12.86 -8.26
N ALA A 24 4.16 11.98 -9.27
CA ALA A 24 3.42 12.18 -10.51
C ALA A 24 1.90 12.27 -10.26
N SER A 25 1.37 11.37 -9.43
CA SER A 25 -0.04 11.32 -9.09
C SER A 25 -0.50 12.53 -8.29
N LEU A 26 0.30 12.99 -7.31
CA LEU A 26 -0.02 14.19 -6.52
C LEU A 26 -0.14 15.43 -7.41
N LYS A 27 0.76 15.61 -8.38
CA LYS A 27 0.67 16.71 -9.36
C LYS A 27 -0.49 16.54 -10.33
N LYS A 28 -0.83 15.32 -10.72
CA LYS A 28 -1.97 15.07 -11.62
C LYS A 28 -3.30 15.43 -10.94
N ILE A 29 -3.46 15.06 -9.67
CA ILE A 29 -4.70 15.28 -8.89
C ILE A 29 -4.79 16.73 -8.38
N ASN A 30 -3.64 17.34 -8.08
CA ASN A 30 -3.52 18.68 -7.52
C ASN A 30 -2.54 19.48 -8.39
N ASP A 31 -2.99 19.84 -9.59
CA ASP A 31 -2.19 20.49 -10.66
C ASP A 31 -1.59 21.86 -10.28
N TRP A 32 -2.00 22.40 -9.14
CA TRP A 32 -1.50 23.64 -8.57
C TRP A 32 -0.31 23.45 -7.61
N LEU A 33 -0.01 22.21 -7.20
CA LEU A 33 1.13 21.94 -6.32
C LEU A 33 2.47 22.20 -7.01
N GLU A 34 3.35 22.91 -6.31
CA GLU A 34 4.75 23.06 -6.68
C GLU A 34 5.63 21.97 -6.07
N GLU A 35 6.86 21.80 -6.57
CA GLU A 35 7.76 20.70 -6.21
C GLU A 35 7.99 20.57 -4.70
N ASP A 36 8.27 21.69 -4.02
CA ASP A 36 8.51 21.71 -2.58
C ASP A 36 7.25 21.34 -1.80
N GLN A 37 6.07 21.77 -2.26
CA GLN A 37 4.79 21.41 -1.65
C GLN A 37 4.48 19.90 -1.83
N VAL A 38 4.85 19.31 -2.97
CA VAL A 38 4.75 17.86 -3.19
C VAL A 38 5.64 17.10 -2.21
N GLU A 39 6.90 17.51 -2.04
CA GLU A 39 7.81 16.85 -1.10
C GLU A 39 7.32 16.98 0.35
N ASP A 40 6.75 18.12 0.73
CA ASP A 40 6.15 18.30 2.07
C ASP A 40 4.95 17.38 2.30
N VAL A 41 4.09 17.19 1.28
CA VAL A 41 2.96 16.25 1.33
C VAL A 41 3.45 14.81 1.42
N ILE A 42 4.50 14.45 0.67
CA ILE A 42 5.13 13.13 0.75
C ILE A 42 5.71 12.88 2.14
N ARG A 43 6.39 13.86 2.74
CA ARG A 43 6.90 13.76 4.11
C ARG A 43 5.77 13.50 5.11
N LYS A 44 4.61 14.14 4.96
CA LYS A 44 3.45 13.91 5.83
C LYS A 44 2.92 12.48 5.75
N ILE A 45 2.72 11.93 4.54
CA ILE A 45 2.18 10.57 4.37
C ILE A 45 3.20 9.46 4.69
N THR A 46 4.49 9.80 4.74
CA THR A 46 5.58 8.86 5.10
C THR A 46 6.06 9.02 6.54
N ALA A 47 5.50 9.96 7.31
CA ALA A 47 5.83 10.19 8.70
C ALA A 47 4.91 9.38 9.63
N PHE A 48 5.51 8.55 10.49
CA PHE A 48 4.77 7.68 11.39
C PHE A 48 4.92 8.14 12.84
N PRO A 49 3.84 8.54 13.52
CA PRO A 49 3.91 9.12 14.86
C PRO A 49 4.09 8.07 15.97
N SER A 50 3.94 6.78 15.67
CA SER A 50 3.99 5.70 16.64
C SER A 50 4.86 4.53 16.19
N ALA A 51 5.25 3.66 17.11
CA ALA A 51 5.82 2.34 16.80
C ALA A 51 4.74 1.26 16.62
N SER A 52 3.47 1.58 16.90
CA SER A 52 2.34 0.65 16.81
C SER A 52 1.83 0.52 15.38
N LEU A 53 1.75 -0.73 14.90
CA LEU A 53 1.19 -1.09 13.60
C LEU A 53 -0.22 -0.52 13.40
N ILE A 54 -1.11 -0.73 14.38
CA ILE A 54 -2.52 -0.33 14.27
C ILE A 54 -2.67 1.18 14.33
N GLU A 55 -1.87 1.88 15.14
CA GLU A 55 -1.94 3.34 15.22
C GLU A 55 -1.45 4.01 13.93
N ASN A 56 -0.35 3.51 13.34
CA ASN A 56 0.15 4.02 12.07
C ASN A 56 -0.79 3.70 10.91
N ASN A 57 -1.39 2.51 10.88
CA ASN A 57 -2.40 2.17 9.88
C ASN A 57 -3.63 3.09 9.94
N ARG A 58 -4.13 3.35 11.15
CA ARG A 58 -5.22 4.31 11.37
C ARG A 58 -4.81 5.73 10.99
N HIS A 59 -3.57 6.13 11.28
CA HIS A 59 -3.03 7.43 10.88
C HIS A 59 -3.03 7.59 9.35
N ILE A 60 -2.55 6.59 8.61
CA ILE A 60 -2.59 6.61 7.14
C ILE A 60 -4.03 6.65 6.62
N LEU A 61 -4.94 5.82 7.15
CA LEU A 61 -6.35 5.87 6.76
C LEU A 61 -6.94 7.28 6.95
N LYS A 62 -6.61 7.93 8.08
CA LYS A 62 -7.04 9.31 8.33
C LYS A 62 -6.51 10.28 7.27
N LEU A 63 -5.21 10.20 6.93
CA LEU A 63 -4.62 11.05 5.89
C LEU A 63 -5.23 10.80 4.50
N LEU A 64 -5.60 9.56 4.18
CA LEU A 64 -6.23 9.20 2.91
C LEU A 64 -7.67 9.73 2.80
N LEU A 65 -8.42 9.76 3.91
CA LEU A 65 -9.82 10.20 3.93
C LEU A 65 -9.96 11.71 4.14
N GLU A 66 -9.22 12.25 5.10
CA GLU A 66 -9.30 13.67 5.49
C GLU A 66 -8.35 14.55 4.69
N ASN A 67 -7.46 13.93 3.91
CA ASN A 67 -6.43 14.63 3.13
C ASN A 67 -5.47 15.43 4.02
N VAL A 68 -4.60 16.22 3.40
CA VAL A 68 -3.75 17.20 4.11
C VAL A 68 -3.95 18.59 3.52
N SER A 69 -3.54 19.62 4.23
CA SER A 69 -3.42 20.97 3.67
C SER A 69 -1.97 21.42 3.57
N VAL A 70 -1.71 22.35 2.66
CA VAL A 70 -0.47 23.14 2.57
C VAL A 70 -0.80 24.60 2.86
N SER A 71 0.20 25.46 3.06
CA SER A 71 -0.04 26.85 3.51
C SER A 71 -0.85 27.71 2.52
N GLU A 72 -0.61 27.53 1.21
CA GLU A 72 -1.25 28.32 0.17
C GLU A 72 -1.24 27.60 -1.19
N ASN A 73 -2.19 27.96 -2.04
CA ASN A 73 -2.13 27.71 -3.47
C ASN A 73 -1.44 28.91 -4.13
N ARG A 74 -0.19 28.74 -4.58
CA ARG A 74 0.61 29.84 -5.16
C ARG A 74 0.08 30.32 -6.52
N LYS A 75 -0.77 29.52 -7.20
CA LYS A 75 -1.42 29.91 -8.46
C LYS A 75 -2.66 30.77 -8.23
N THR A 76 -3.47 30.47 -7.21
CA THR A 76 -4.76 31.14 -6.98
C THR A 76 -4.76 32.11 -5.81
N GLY A 77 -3.77 32.03 -4.91
CA GLY A 77 -3.70 32.77 -3.65
C GLY A 77 -4.57 32.21 -2.53
N GLU A 78 -5.23 31.07 -2.74
CA GLU A 78 -6.05 30.39 -1.72
C GLU A 78 -5.19 30.00 -0.51
N ARG A 79 -5.72 30.21 0.71
CA ARG A 79 -5.05 29.84 1.96
C ARG A 79 -5.50 28.46 2.41
N SER A 80 -4.55 27.64 2.86
CA SER A 80 -4.81 26.30 3.37
C SER A 80 -5.55 25.34 2.42
N PRO A 81 -5.24 25.31 1.11
CA PRO A 81 -5.93 24.41 0.18
C PRO A 81 -5.73 22.94 0.55
N THR A 82 -6.77 22.12 0.32
CA THR A 82 -6.72 20.66 0.52
C THR A 82 -5.97 19.97 -0.61
N VAL A 83 -5.05 19.08 -0.26
CA VAL A 83 -4.28 18.22 -1.15
C VAL A 83 -4.78 16.79 -1.04
N ARG A 84 -5.32 16.26 -2.14
CA ARG A 84 -5.84 14.89 -2.20
C ARG A 84 -4.76 13.89 -2.58
N PHE A 85 -4.72 12.75 -1.88
CA PHE A 85 -3.89 11.60 -2.25
C PHE A 85 -4.56 10.68 -3.27
N ILE A 86 -5.89 10.58 -3.20
CA ILE A 86 -6.73 9.75 -4.08
C ILE A 86 -7.86 10.63 -4.59
N ASP A 87 -8.09 10.59 -5.91
CA ASP A 87 -9.22 11.26 -6.54
C ASP A 87 -10.43 10.32 -6.54
N PHE A 88 -11.30 10.49 -5.55
CA PHE A 88 -12.53 9.69 -5.44
C PHE A 88 -13.63 10.16 -6.41
N ASP A 89 -13.55 11.40 -6.90
CA ASP A 89 -14.54 11.99 -7.80
C ASP A 89 -14.30 11.54 -9.25
N THR A 90 -13.04 11.57 -9.68
CA THR A 90 -12.61 11.19 -11.05
C THR A 90 -11.60 10.06 -11.00
N ARG A 91 -12.08 8.81 -11.07
CA ARG A 91 -11.25 7.61 -10.88
C ARG A 91 -10.06 7.52 -11.85
N ASP A 92 -10.22 7.98 -13.08
CA ASP A 92 -9.21 7.94 -14.14
C ASP A 92 -8.02 8.89 -13.87
N ASN A 93 -8.15 9.78 -12.89
CA ASN A 93 -7.03 10.57 -12.41
C ASN A 93 -6.05 9.74 -11.58
N ASN A 94 -6.49 8.63 -11.00
CA ASN A 94 -5.61 7.74 -10.23
C ASN A 94 -4.84 6.77 -11.13
N SER A 95 -3.66 6.42 -10.65
CA SER A 95 -2.85 5.33 -11.16
C SER A 95 -3.06 4.07 -10.33
N PHE A 96 -3.18 2.92 -11.01
CA PHE A 96 -3.38 1.61 -10.39
C PHE A 96 -2.30 0.67 -10.88
N LEU A 97 -1.46 0.16 -9.97
CA LEU A 97 -0.38 -0.77 -10.29
C LEU A 97 -0.52 -2.04 -9.45
N ALA A 98 -0.37 -3.20 -10.09
CA ALA A 98 -0.26 -4.49 -9.41
C ALA A 98 1.14 -5.04 -9.63
N ILE A 99 1.91 -5.19 -8.55
CA ILE A 99 3.28 -5.70 -8.63
C ILE A 99 3.33 -7.10 -8.05
N SER A 100 3.66 -8.08 -8.89
CA SER A 100 3.86 -9.47 -8.47
C SER A 100 5.20 -9.66 -7.76
N GLN A 101 5.24 -10.51 -6.75
CA GLN A 101 6.46 -10.90 -6.02
C GLN A 101 7.23 -9.67 -5.52
N PHE A 102 6.53 -8.76 -4.85
CA PHE A 102 7.06 -7.45 -4.47
C PHE A 102 8.16 -7.61 -3.41
N LYS A 103 9.42 -7.47 -3.81
CA LYS A 103 10.56 -7.72 -2.94
C LYS A 103 10.72 -6.57 -1.95
N ILE A 104 10.69 -6.89 -0.66
CA ILE A 104 10.95 -5.93 0.43
C ILE A 104 12.01 -6.50 1.35
N ARG A 105 13.04 -5.72 1.68
CA ARG A 105 14.06 -6.06 2.68
C ARG A 105 13.52 -5.75 4.08
N ILE A 106 13.69 -6.70 4.98
CA ILE A 106 13.31 -6.55 6.40
C ILE A 106 14.33 -5.62 7.06
N ALA A 107 13.84 -4.51 7.62
CA ALA A 107 14.71 -3.48 8.21
C ALA A 107 15.62 -4.06 9.31
N GLY A 108 16.91 -3.71 9.24
CA GLY A 108 17.93 -4.20 10.19
C GLY A 108 18.35 -5.66 9.96
N THR A 109 18.07 -6.24 8.79
CA THR A 109 18.51 -7.60 8.40
C THR A 109 18.84 -7.68 6.89
N GLU A 110 19.47 -8.78 6.48
CA GLU A 110 19.67 -9.15 5.06
C GLU A 110 18.49 -9.95 4.47
N HIS A 111 17.48 -10.26 5.28
CA HIS A 111 16.33 -11.06 4.88
C HIS A 111 15.30 -10.23 4.12
N HIS A 112 14.47 -10.92 3.33
CA HIS A 112 13.47 -10.31 2.48
C HIS A 112 12.13 -11.03 2.60
N ILE A 113 11.04 -10.29 2.39
CA ILE A 113 9.71 -10.81 2.13
C ILE A 113 9.34 -10.59 0.66
N PHE A 114 8.42 -11.40 0.17
CA PHE A 114 7.96 -11.38 -1.22
C PHE A 114 6.45 -11.58 -1.23
N PRO A 115 5.64 -10.57 -0.86
CA PRO A 115 4.20 -10.71 -1.01
C PRO A 115 3.83 -11.03 -2.45
N ASP A 116 2.88 -11.94 -2.65
CA ASP A 116 2.60 -12.48 -3.98
C ASP A 116 2.14 -11.39 -4.94
N ILE A 117 1.26 -10.50 -4.48
CA ILE A 117 0.86 -9.29 -5.20
C ILE A 117 0.68 -8.14 -4.20
N VAL A 118 1.19 -6.96 -4.54
CA VAL A 118 0.85 -5.71 -3.86
C VAL A 118 0.14 -4.77 -4.85
N LEU A 119 -1.02 -4.27 -4.47
CA LEU A 119 -1.81 -3.33 -5.25
C LEU A 119 -1.55 -1.91 -4.75
N PHE A 120 -1.18 -1.05 -5.68
CA PHE A 120 -0.86 0.35 -5.45
C PHE A 120 -1.93 1.25 -6.04
N VAL A 121 -2.27 2.32 -5.32
CA VAL A 121 -3.01 3.46 -5.84
C VAL A 121 -2.12 4.68 -5.69
N ASN A 122 -1.81 5.37 -6.80
CA ASN A 122 -0.98 6.58 -6.80
C ASN A 122 0.37 6.36 -6.09
N GLY A 123 0.98 5.18 -6.27
CA GLY A 123 2.25 4.81 -5.63
C GLY A 123 2.16 4.36 -4.17
N LEU A 124 0.99 4.39 -3.52
CA LEU A 124 0.77 3.91 -2.15
C LEU A 124 0.34 2.44 -2.13
N PRO A 125 0.99 1.54 -1.35
CA PRO A 125 0.66 0.11 -1.31
C PRO A 125 -0.59 -0.15 -0.46
N LEU A 126 -1.78 -0.07 -1.04
CA LEU A 126 -3.04 -0.15 -0.29
C LEU A 126 -3.56 -1.57 -0.05
N VAL A 127 -3.10 -2.57 -0.82
CA VAL A 127 -3.53 -3.96 -0.63
C VAL A 127 -2.36 -4.93 -0.77
N ALA A 128 -2.25 -5.86 0.19
CA ALA A 128 -1.37 -7.02 0.09
C ALA A 128 -2.20 -8.29 -0.18
N VAL A 129 -1.76 -9.12 -1.12
CA VAL A 129 -2.45 -10.34 -1.53
C VAL A 129 -1.49 -11.52 -1.44
N GLU A 130 -1.90 -12.58 -0.74
CA GLU A 130 -1.22 -13.87 -0.71
C GLU A 130 -2.04 -14.93 -1.43
N CYS A 131 -1.39 -15.66 -2.33
CA CYS A 131 -1.98 -16.67 -3.19
C CYS A 131 -1.41 -18.05 -2.84
N LYS A 132 -2.30 -19.02 -2.57
CA LYS A 132 -1.88 -20.41 -2.34
C LYS A 132 -2.36 -21.36 -3.42
N SER A 133 -1.55 -22.39 -3.65
CA SER A 133 -1.95 -23.53 -4.46
C SER A 133 -3.18 -24.20 -3.84
N PRO A 134 -4.20 -24.58 -4.63
CA PRO A 134 -5.34 -25.32 -4.12
C PRO A 134 -4.97 -26.76 -3.69
N LYS A 135 -3.73 -27.21 -3.95
CA LYS A 135 -3.22 -28.53 -3.55
C LYS A 135 -2.71 -28.56 -2.12
N THR A 136 -2.53 -27.41 -1.50
CA THR A 136 -2.17 -27.27 -0.09
C THR A 136 -3.31 -27.75 0.80
N ARG A 137 -3.01 -28.32 1.97
CA ARG A 137 -4.02 -28.85 2.90
C ARG A 137 -4.97 -27.76 3.42
N GLU A 138 -4.42 -26.62 3.80
CA GLU A 138 -5.17 -25.47 4.33
C GLU A 138 -4.69 -24.16 3.66
N PRO A 139 -5.06 -23.92 2.38
CA PRO A 139 -4.48 -22.83 1.59
C PRO A 139 -4.79 -21.45 2.16
N ILE A 140 -6.03 -21.22 2.63
CA ILE A 140 -6.42 -19.92 3.17
C ILE A 140 -5.76 -19.65 4.54
N PRO A 141 -5.78 -20.58 5.52
CA PRO A 141 -5.02 -20.40 6.76
C PRO A 141 -3.53 -20.13 6.55
N GLU A 142 -2.87 -20.82 5.62
CA GLU A 142 -1.45 -20.57 5.32
C GLU A 142 -1.20 -19.19 4.69
N ALA A 143 -2.08 -18.72 3.80
CA ALA A 143 -2.01 -17.36 3.25
C ALA A 143 -2.17 -16.30 4.35
N ILE A 144 -3.11 -16.52 5.28
CA ILE A 144 -3.32 -15.63 6.43
C ILE A 144 -2.09 -15.63 7.34
N ASP A 145 -1.50 -16.80 7.62
CA ASP A 145 -0.27 -16.88 8.42
C ASP A 145 0.90 -16.10 7.77
N GLN A 146 1.04 -16.14 6.44
CA GLN A 146 2.04 -15.32 5.74
C GLN A 146 1.79 -13.83 5.93
N LEU A 147 0.56 -13.36 5.72
CA LEU A 147 0.18 -11.97 5.97
C LEU A 147 0.53 -11.56 7.41
N LEU A 148 0.20 -12.39 8.41
CA LEU A 148 0.51 -12.13 9.82
C LEU A 148 2.01 -12.08 10.13
N ARG A 149 2.88 -12.79 9.41
CA ARG A 149 4.35 -12.59 9.56
C ARG A 149 4.84 -11.36 8.89
N TYR A 150 4.37 -11.12 7.66
CA TYR A 150 4.78 -9.94 6.93
C TYR A 150 4.41 -8.67 7.71
N SER A 151 3.33 -8.69 8.49
CA SER A 151 2.94 -7.61 9.40
C SER A 151 3.51 -7.71 10.84
N GLU A 152 4.25 -8.77 11.17
CA GLU A 152 4.77 -9.08 12.52
C GLU A 152 3.71 -9.18 13.63
N GLN A 153 2.53 -9.70 13.29
CA GLN A 153 1.41 -9.90 14.21
C GLN A 153 1.40 -11.28 14.88
N ARG A 154 2.41 -12.12 14.63
CA ARG A 154 2.58 -13.45 15.24
C ARG A 154 3.26 -13.44 16.61
N GLY A 155 3.81 -12.30 17.02
CA GLY A 155 4.64 -12.17 18.23
C GLY A 155 6.15 -12.30 17.99
N ALA A 156 6.60 -12.63 16.77
CA ALA A 156 8.00 -12.55 16.38
C ALA A 156 8.35 -11.18 15.78
N LYS A 157 9.64 -10.83 15.82
CA LYS A 157 10.19 -9.56 15.30
C LYS A 157 11.26 -9.85 14.26
N LYS A 158 11.45 -8.91 13.32
CA LYS A 158 12.41 -9.01 12.21
C LYS A 158 12.09 -10.16 11.25
N GLU A 159 10.82 -10.46 11.06
CA GLU A 159 10.35 -11.47 10.10
C GLU A 159 9.50 -10.90 8.96
N GLY A 160 9.17 -9.60 9.05
CA GLY A 160 8.28 -8.90 8.14
C GLY A 160 8.65 -7.45 7.88
N SER A 161 7.72 -6.71 7.30
CA SER A 161 7.80 -5.28 7.07
C SER A 161 6.52 -4.59 7.55
N PRO A 162 6.39 -4.30 8.87
CA PRO A 162 5.29 -3.47 9.38
C PRO A 162 5.07 -2.17 8.59
N PRO A 163 6.11 -1.47 8.07
CA PRO A 163 5.92 -0.30 7.21
C PRO A 163 5.03 -0.52 5.98
N LEU A 164 5.01 -1.71 5.37
CA LEU A 164 4.07 -2.04 4.29
C LEU A 164 2.62 -1.96 4.79
N PHE A 165 2.38 -2.53 5.97
CA PHE A 165 1.05 -2.67 6.57
C PHE A 165 0.58 -1.38 7.27
N TYR A 166 1.44 -0.36 7.41
CA TYR A 166 0.98 0.99 7.74
C TYR A 166 0.07 1.55 6.64
N TYR A 167 0.26 1.15 5.38
CA TYR A 167 -0.54 1.64 4.26
C TYR A 167 -1.69 0.71 3.86
N ASN A 168 -1.59 -0.59 4.14
CA ASN A 168 -2.58 -1.55 3.67
C ASN A 168 -3.96 -1.30 4.31
N GLN A 169 -4.95 -0.95 3.49
CA GLN A 169 -6.35 -0.80 3.90
C GLN A 169 -7.10 -2.12 3.78
N PHE A 170 -6.65 -3.01 2.89
CA PHE A 170 -7.12 -4.38 2.78
C PHE A 170 -5.97 -5.37 2.72
N VAL A 171 -6.23 -6.59 3.17
CA VAL A 171 -5.40 -7.77 2.91
C VAL A 171 -6.25 -8.86 2.32
N ILE A 172 -5.70 -9.66 1.41
CA ILE A 172 -6.41 -10.71 0.69
C ILE A 172 -5.63 -12.02 0.80
N ALA A 173 -6.34 -13.08 1.18
CA ALA A 173 -5.86 -14.46 1.17
C ALA A 173 -6.69 -15.23 0.16
N THR A 174 -6.06 -15.82 -0.85
CA THR A 174 -6.79 -16.50 -1.93
C THR A 174 -6.11 -17.77 -2.42
N CYS A 175 -6.92 -18.68 -2.94
CA CYS A 175 -6.53 -19.81 -3.76
C CYS A 175 -7.54 -19.96 -4.91
N ARG A 176 -7.33 -20.92 -5.81
CA ARG A 176 -8.13 -21.07 -7.04
C ARG A 176 -9.66 -21.03 -6.83
N ASN A 177 -10.16 -21.57 -5.72
CA ASN A 177 -11.58 -21.74 -5.43
C ASN A 177 -12.09 -20.89 -4.26
N GLU A 178 -11.22 -20.24 -3.50
CA GLU A 178 -11.59 -19.47 -2.31
C GLU A 178 -10.81 -18.15 -2.24
N CYS A 179 -11.48 -17.09 -1.80
CA CYS A 179 -10.87 -15.79 -1.58
C CYS A 179 -11.51 -15.19 -0.32
N LYS A 180 -10.68 -14.77 0.63
CA LYS A 180 -11.04 -13.99 1.80
C LYS A 180 -10.29 -12.67 1.76
N PHE A 181 -10.94 -11.62 2.23
CA PHE A 181 -10.29 -10.33 2.45
C PHE A 181 -10.67 -9.81 3.83
N GLY A 182 -9.87 -8.89 4.34
CA GLY A 182 -10.12 -8.21 5.60
C GLY A 182 -9.19 -7.01 5.74
N THR A 183 -9.11 -6.50 6.95
CA THR A 183 -8.14 -5.48 7.37
C THR A 183 -7.03 -6.13 8.18
N ILE A 184 -5.96 -5.40 8.48
CA ILE A 184 -4.89 -5.88 9.37
C ILE A 184 -5.35 -6.10 10.82
N SER A 185 -6.56 -5.65 11.18
CA SER A 185 -7.20 -5.90 12.48
C SER A 185 -8.18 -7.07 12.46
N SER A 186 -8.38 -7.71 11.31
CA SER A 186 -9.31 -8.84 11.18
C SER A 186 -8.73 -10.10 11.82
N HIS A 187 -9.56 -10.82 12.58
CA HIS A 187 -9.22 -12.14 13.10
C HIS A 187 -9.76 -13.23 12.16
N ILE A 188 -9.16 -14.42 12.17
CA ILE A 188 -9.51 -15.57 11.30
C ILE A 188 -11.03 -15.91 11.28
N LYS A 189 -11.79 -15.50 12.31
CA LYS A 189 -13.23 -15.73 12.43
C LYS A 189 -14.13 -14.70 11.75
N THR A 190 -13.59 -13.60 11.21
CA THR A 190 -14.42 -12.58 10.54
C THR A 190 -14.71 -13.04 9.12
N GLU A 191 -15.88 -13.63 8.89
CA GLU A 191 -16.42 -13.83 7.54
C GLU A 191 -16.74 -12.46 6.93
N VAL A 192 -16.13 -12.14 5.79
CA VAL A 192 -16.39 -10.89 5.05
C VAL A 192 -16.93 -11.28 3.66
N PRO A 193 -18.04 -10.66 3.18
CA PRO A 193 -18.72 -11.09 1.94
C PRO A 193 -17.84 -10.91 0.71
N LYS A 194 -17.72 -11.96 -0.12
CA LYS A 194 -16.95 -12.04 -1.38
C LYS A 194 -16.93 -10.72 -2.17
N LEU A 195 -15.78 -10.06 -2.22
CA LEU A 195 -15.53 -8.94 -3.14
C LEU A 195 -14.80 -9.50 -4.37
N ILE A 196 -15.40 -9.34 -5.56
CA ILE A 196 -14.74 -9.63 -6.83
C ILE A 196 -13.93 -8.38 -7.20
N ILE A 197 -12.62 -8.38 -6.94
CA ILE A 197 -11.71 -7.40 -7.54
C ILE A 197 -11.40 -7.90 -8.94
N ALA A 198 -12.07 -7.33 -9.95
CA ALA A 198 -11.70 -7.53 -11.34
C ALA A 198 -10.39 -6.77 -11.63
N LEU A 199 -9.24 -7.42 -11.45
CA LEU A 199 -7.99 -6.91 -11.99
C LEU A 199 -8.06 -7.02 -13.52
N ARG A 200 -8.23 -5.89 -14.22
CA ARG A 200 -7.99 -5.86 -15.67
C ARG A 200 -6.49 -6.03 -15.90
N PRO A 201 -6.05 -6.95 -16.78
CA PRO A 201 -4.64 -7.05 -17.13
C PRO A 201 -4.17 -5.74 -17.75
N ALA A 202 -3.03 -5.24 -17.28
CA ALA A 202 -2.28 -4.18 -17.94
C ALA A 202 -1.64 -4.78 -19.20
N ASN A 203 -2.41 -4.87 -20.28
CA ASN A 203 -1.95 -4.95 -21.68
C ASN A 203 -3.16 -4.92 -22.62
N THR A 204 -3.58 -3.70 -22.96
CA THR A 204 -4.22 -3.37 -24.24
C THR A 204 -3.75 -1.97 -24.61
N LEU A 205 -2.60 -1.93 -25.28
CA LEU A 205 -2.37 -1.07 -26.45
C LEU A 205 -2.54 -1.94 -27.68
#